data_AF-A0A0G0XP14-F1
#
_entry.id   AF-A0A0G0XP14-F1
#
_cell.length_a   1.000
_cell.length_b   1.000
_cell.length_c   1.000
_cell.angle_alpha   90.00
_cell.angle_beta   90.00
_cell.angle_gamma   90.00
#
_symmetry.space_group_name_H-M   'P 1'
#
loop_
_entity.id
_entity.type
_entity.pdbx_description
1 polymer ?
#
loop_
_entity_poly.entity_id
_entity_poly.type
_entity_poly.pdbx_seq_one_letter_code
_entity_poly.pdbx_strand_id
1 'polypeptide(L)'
;MSFFFLQSIFFLLLSFSLVGNGCTQTSSADKQPFEKQEKSSSSLLSYTDPVLGISFDYPASWKQIMVKEEQGFYTQEEKKDKKGNLLYDGVIHRNLLVDNGHQSLFFLSAHDKGTPLGRGGFLSDLSDHFHSQEQIEIWCEEQLDCEMVTTSSGLHVAHAYTAKTEIWGEPLENIDVYAIFHPNHAFGGIVIFNLNFVKEHLGREEEAFQTLIHSFKFL
;
A
#
# COMPACT_ATOMS: atom_id res chain seq x y z
N MET A 1 60.92 24.17 9.44
CA MET A 1 61.11 23.21 8.34
C MET A 1 59.75 23.01 7.67
N SER A 2 59.69 23.32 6.36
CA SER A 2 58.71 22.92 5.32
C SER A 2 57.22 23.22 5.60
N PHE A 3 56.47 24.13 4.94
CA PHE A 3 56.28 24.50 3.52
C PHE A 3 55.90 23.37 2.56
N PHE A 4 54.63 23.34 2.15
CA PHE A 4 54.02 22.95 0.85
C PHE A 4 52.59 23.56 0.88
N PHE A 5 52.09 24.52 0.06
CA PHE A 5 52.06 24.71 -1.41
C PHE A 5 51.44 23.48 -2.10
N LEU A 6 50.35 23.52 -2.89
CA LEU A 6 50.13 24.29 -4.13
C LEU A 6 48.69 24.08 -4.68
N GLN A 7 48.10 25.14 -5.27
CA GLN A 7 47.30 25.26 -6.53
C GLN A 7 46.18 24.25 -6.89
N SER A 8 44.94 24.67 -7.15
CA SER A 8 44.40 25.36 -8.36
C SER A 8 44.53 24.58 -9.68
N ILE A 9 43.39 24.27 -10.34
CA ILE A 9 43.11 24.21 -11.81
C ILE A 9 41.57 24.15 -11.94
N PHE A 10 40.81 25.12 -12.47
CA PHE A 10 40.65 25.68 -13.83
C PHE A 10 39.95 24.77 -14.87
N PHE A 11 38.73 25.20 -15.25
CA PHE A 11 38.04 25.15 -16.57
C PHE A 11 37.83 23.82 -17.31
N LEU A 12 36.58 23.56 -17.74
CA LEU A 12 36.21 23.76 -19.15
C LEU A 12 34.68 23.76 -19.37
N LEU A 13 34.19 24.88 -19.91
CA LEU A 13 32.93 25.00 -20.66
C LEU A 13 33.15 24.44 -22.07
N LEU A 14 32.20 23.66 -22.59
CA LEU A 14 32.07 23.42 -24.03
C LEU A 14 30.60 23.50 -24.44
N SER A 15 30.27 24.69 -24.92
CA SER A 15 29.13 25.01 -25.77
C SER A 15 29.37 24.48 -27.19
N PHE A 16 28.39 23.78 -27.77
CA PHE A 16 28.26 23.63 -29.20
C PHE A 16 26.87 24.11 -29.63
N SER A 17 26.85 25.23 -30.36
CA SER A 17 25.76 25.66 -31.23
C SER A 17 26.23 25.49 -32.67
N LEU A 18 25.40 24.89 -33.53
CA LEU A 18 25.32 25.10 -35.00
C LEU A 18 24.16 24.20 -35.48
N VAL A 19 22.96 24.75 -35.67
CA VAL A 19 22.47 25.36 -36.92
C VAL A 19 22.59 24.40 -38.10
N GLY A 20 21.46 23.78 -38.45
CA GLY A 20 21.21 23.12 -39.72
C GLY A 20 19.89 23.61 -40.30
N ASN A 21 19.97 24.47 -41.31
CA ASN A 21 18.87 24.86 -42.19
C ASN A 21 18.43 23.65 -43.04
N GLY A 22 17.11 23.46 -43.20
CA GLY A 22 16.55 22.53 -44.17
C GLY A 22 15.03 22.68 -44.27
N CYS A 23 14.58 23.49 -45.23
CA CYS A 23 13.18 23.71 -45.56
C CYS A 23 12.54 22.52 -46.30
N THR A 24 11.23 22.40 -46.07
CA THR A 24 10.15 21.89 -46.95
C THR A 24 10.16 20.41 -47.33
N GLN A 25 9.17 19.69 -46.78
CA GLN A 25 8.23 18.90 -47.58
C GLN A 25 6.83 18.93 -46.93
N THR A 26 5.86 19.33 -47.74
CA THR A 26 4.41 19.31 -47.52
C THR A 26 3.95 17.88 -47.25
N SER A 27 3.35 17.66 -46.08
CA SER A 27 2.57 16.46 -45.78
C SER A 27 1.17 16.90 -45.38
N SER A 28 0.22 16.61 -46.25
CA SER A 28 -1.22 16.68 -46.00
C SER A 28 -1.58 15.66 -44.91
N ALA A 29 -1.70 16.12 -43.68
CA ALA A 29 -2.29 15.32 -42.61
C ALA A 29 -3.82 15.33 -42.77
N ASP A 30 -4.35 14.25 -43.32
CA ASP A 30 -5.72 13.83 -43.14
C ASP A 30 -6.04 13.84 -41.64
N LYS A 31 -7.00 14.67 -41.24
CA LYS A 31 -7.56 14.63 -39.89
C LYS A 31 -8.38 13.35 -39.78
N GLN A 32 -7.76 12.26 -39.35
CA GLN A 32 -8.53 11.16 -38.77
C GLN A 32 -9.35 11.72 -37.60
N PRO A 33 -10.65 11.43 -37.53
CA PRO A 33 -11.44 11.81 -36.37
C PRO A 33 -10.83 11.13 -35.15
N PHE A 34 -10.49 11.94 -34.15
CA PHE A 34 -10.08 11.50 -32.83
C PHE A 34 -11.20 10.58 -32.31
N GLU A 35 -10.99 9.26 -32.42
CA GLU A 35 -11.83 8.28 -31.75
C GLU A 35 -11.76 8.63 -30.27
N LYS A 36 -12.90 9.14 -29.79
CA LYS A 36 -13.14 9.40 -28.38
C LYS A 36 -12.99 8.04 -27.70
N GLN A 37 -11.82 7.82 -27.11
CA GLN A 37 -11.52 6.65 -26.29
C GLN A 37 -12.66 6.52 -25.30
N GLU A 38 -13.56 5.56 -25.54
CA GLU A 38 -14.62 5.22 -24.59
C GLU A 38 -13.90 4.83 -23.31
N LYS A 39 -14.01 5.69 -22.31
CA LYS A 39 -13.62 5.41 -20.94
C LYS A 39 -14.49 4.21 -20.55
N SER A 40 -13.97 3.00 -20.70
CA SER A 40 -14.70 1.79 -20.38
C SER A 40 -15.15 1.96 -18.94
N SER A 41 -16.45 2.09 -18.71
CA SER A 41 -16.99 2.13 -17.36
C SER A 41 -16.63 0.81 -16.72
N SER A 42 -15.58 0.79 -15.90
CA SER A 42 -15.17 -0.41 -15.19
C SER A 42 -16.35 -0.83 -14.31
N SER A 43 -16.88 -2.03 -14.55
CA SER A 43 -17.92 -2.56 -13.70
C SER A 43 -17.33 -2.79 -12.31
N LEU A 44 -17.98 -2.23 -11.29
CA LEU A 44 -17.60 -2.41 -9.90
C LEU A 44 -18.39 -3.56 -9.26
N LEU A 45 -17.76 -4.25 -8.33
CA LEU A 45 -18.36 -5.25 -7.45
C LEU A 45 -18.27 -4.73 -6.01
N SER A 46 -19.19 -5.15 -5.15
CA SER A 46 -19.17 -4.83 -3.72
C SER A 46 -18.77 -6.06 -2.90
N TYR A 47 -17.96 -5.85 -1.87
CA TYR A 47 -17.59 -6.86 -0.89
C TYR A 47 -18.07 -6.46 0.51
N THR A 48 -18.39 -7.44 1.33
CA THR A 48 -18.82 -7.24 2.72
C THR A 48 -18.20 -8.33 3.57
N ASP A 49 -17.49 -7.93 4.62
CA ASP A 49 -16.92 -8.83 5.61
C ASP A 49 -17.65 -8.62 6.95
N PRO A 50 -18.57 -9.52 7.33
CA PRO A 50 -19.29 -9.39 8.59
C PRO A 50 -18.41 -9.65 9.82
N VAL A 51 -17.28 -10.35 9.65
CA VAL A 51 -16.34 -10.63 10.75
C VAL A 51 -15.48 -9.41 11.03
N LEU A 52 -15.09 -8.64 10.01
CA LEU A 52 -14.37 -7.37 10.18
C LEU A 52 -15.28 -6.16 10.37
N GLY A 53 -16.59 -6.31 10.11
CA GLY A 53 -17.52 -5.19 10.15
C GLY A 53 -17.24 -4.16 9.05
N ILE A 54 -16.80 -4.57 7.87
CA ILE A 54 -16.43 -3.66 6.77
C ILE A 54 -17.17 -3.97 5.47
N SER A 55 -17.27 -2.97 4.60
CA SER A 55 -17.64 -3.14 3.20
C SER A 55 -16.96 -2.09 2.31
N PHE A 56 -16.75 -2.44 1.05
CA PHE A 56 -16.13 -1.58 0.04
C PHE A 56 -16.46 -2.10 -1.38
N ASP A 57 -16.25 -1.24 -2.37
CA ASP A 57 -16.34 -1.57 -3.79
C ASP A 57 -14.95 -1.82 -4.38
N TYR A 58 -14.86 -2.67 -5.39
CA TYR A 58 -13.61 -3.06 -6.05
C TYR A 58 -13.86 -3.38 -7.54
N PRO A 59 -12.83 -3.33 -8.41
CA PRO A 59 -13.06 -3.54 -9.83
C PRO A 59 -13.38 -5.01 -10.14
N ALA A 60 -14.30 -5.27 -11.07
CA ALA A 60 -14.65 -6.64 -11.47
C ALA A 60 -13.47 -7.43 -12.07
N SER A 61 -12.41 -6.77 -12.51
CA SER A 61 -11.17 -7.41 -12.98
C SER A 61 -10.48 -8.24 -11.88
N TRP A 62 -10.70 -7.90 -10.61
CA TRP A 62 -10.23 -8.66 -9.44
C TRP A 62 -11.07 -9.90 -9.15
N LYS A 63 -12.13 -10.15 -9.92
CA LYS A 63 -13.07 -11.28 -9.89
C LYS A 63 -13.74 -11.51 -8.54
N GLN A 64 -13.00 -11.99 -7.54
CA GLN A 64 -13.50 -12.29 -6.21
C GLN A 64 -12.47 -11.97 -5.14
N ILE A 65 -12.98 -11.58 -3.97
CA ILE A 65 -12.22 -11.45 -2.73
C ILE A 65 -12.32 -12.76 -1.95
N MET A 66 -11.18 -13.26 -1.50
CA MET A 66 -11.06 -14.45 -0.66
C MET A 66 -10.52 -14.07 0.72
N VAL A 67 -10.83 -14.90 1.71
CA VAL A 67 -10.42 -14.71 3.09
C VAL A 67 -9.40 -15.78 3.47
N LYS A 68 -8.33 -15.37 4.15
CA LYS A 68 -7.40 -16.27 4.82
C LYS A 68 -7.27 -15.84 6.28
N GLU A 69 -7.57 -16.74 7.20
CA GLU A 69 -7.34 -16.52 8.63
C GLU A 69 -6.11 -17.30 9.09
N GLU A 70 -5.25 -16.64 9.85
CA GLU A 70 -4.08 -17.25 10.46
C GLU A 70 -4.12 -17.02 11.97
N GLN A 71 -3.87 -18.07 12.74
CA GLN A 71 -3.73 -17.96 14.18
C GLN A 71 -2.26 -17.73 14.54
N GLY A 72 -1.96 -16.62 15.19
CA GLY A 72 -0.67 -16.35 15.81
C GLY A 72 -0.67 -16.73 17.30
N PHE A 73 0.51 -16.87 17.90
CA PHE A 73 0.67 -17.08 19.34
C PHE A 73 1.36 -15.86 19.97
N TYR A 74 0.91 -15.44 21.16
CA TYR A 74 1.52 -14.35 21.94
C TYR A 74 2.45 -14.86 23.05
N THR A 75 3.51 -14.10 23.37
CA THR A 75 4.06 -14.03 24.74
C THR A 75 4.10 -12.57 25.16
N GLN A 76 3.13 -12.11 25.95
CA GLN A 76 3.31 -10.86 26.68
C GLN A 76 3.87 -11.12 28.09
N GLU A 77 3.59 -12.30 28.66
CA GLU A 77 4.20 -12.84 29.88
C GLU A 77 4.18 -14.38 29.78
N GLU A 78 5.15 -15.08 30.36
CA GLU A 78 5.09 -16.56 30.48
C GLU A 78 3.95 -16.95 31.44
N LYS A 79 2.70 -16.92 30.97
CA LYS A 79 1.59 -17.51 31.71
C LYS A 79 1.81 -19.02 31.71
N LYS A 80 1.88 -19.64 32.90
CA LYS A 80 1.96 -21.09 33.05
C LYS A 80 0.70 -21.62 33.71
N ASP A 81 0.21 -22.76 33.26
CA ASP A 81 -0.86 -23.47 33.96
C ASP A 81 -0.35 -24.03 35.31
N LYS A 82 -1.25 -24.63 36.09
CA LYS A 82 -0.90 -25.25 37.38
C LYS A 82 0.10 -26.41 37.27
N LYS A 83 0.40 -26.88 36.06
CA LYS A 83 1.35 -27.96 35.75
C LYS A 83 2.68 -27.43 35.19
N GLY A 84 2.81 -26.10 35.03
CA GLY A 84 4.02 -25.46 34.49
C GLY A 84 4.05 -25.38 32.95
N ASN A 85 2.97 -25.73 32.24
CA ASN A 85 2.91 -25.60 30.79
C ASN A 85 2.67 -24.14 30.39
N LEU A 86 3.39 -23.65 29.38
CA LEU A 86 3.15 -22.32 28.83
C LEU A 86 1.74 -22.24 28.22
N LEU A 87 1.02 -21.19 28.61
CA LEU A 87 -0.27 -20.79 28.06
C LEU A 87 -0.01 -19.70 27.03
N TYR A 88 -0.52 -19.91 25.83
CA TYR A 88 -0.44 -18.96 24.73
C TYR A 88 -1.85 -18.41 24.49
N ASP A 89 -1.98 -17.09 24.53
CA ASP A 89 -3.16 -16.41 24.00
C ASP A 89 -2.99 -16.34 22.47
N GLY A 90 -4.07 -16.57 21.72
CA GLY A 90 -4.04 -16.58 20.26
C GLY A 90 -4.34 -15.20 19.68
N VAL A 91 -3.60 -14.81 18.64
CA VAL A 91 -3.95 -13.71 17.72
C VAL A 91 -4.74 -14.30 16.58
N ILE A 92 -5.79 -13.63 16.13
CA ILE A 92 -6.39 -13.87 14.82
C ILE A 92 -5.90 -12.79 13.87
N HIS A 93 -5.24 -13.24 12.81
CA HIS A 93 -4.89 -12.42 11.67
C HIS A 93 -5.87 -12.73 10.56
N ARG A 94 -6.58 -11.72 10.09
CA ARG A 94 -7.55 -11.86 9.01
C ARG A 94 -7.06 -11.10 7.80
N ASN A 95 -6.87 -11.86 6.73
CA ASN A 95 -6.26 -11.41 5.50
C ASN A 95 -7.26 -11.51 4.34
N LEU A 96 -7.37 -10.46 3.53
CA LEU A 96 -8.12 -10.51 2.27
C LEU A 96 -7.18 -10.61 1.07
N LEU A 97 -7.57 -11.45 0.12
CA LEU A 97 -6.85 -11.71 -1.11
C LEU A 97 -7.75 -11.47 -2.31
N VAL A 98 -7.18 -10.99 -3.40
CA VAL A 98 -7.81 -10.89 -4.71
C VAL A 98 -7.43 -12.09 -5.55
N ASP A 99 -8.41 -12.71 -6.19
CA ASP A 99 -8.19 -13.71 -7.23
C ASP A 99 -8.22 -13.08 -8.62
N ASN A 100 -7.06 -12.83 -9.23
CA ASN A 100 -7.02 -12.33 -10.61
C ASN A 100 -7.12 -13.47 -11.66
N GLY A 101 -7.27 -14.73 -11.24
CA GLY A 101 -7.32 -15.95 -12.05
C GLY A 101 -5.99 -16.56 -12.44
N HIS A 102 -4.88 -15.91 -12.11
CA HIS A 102 -3.54 -16.50 -12.21
C HIS A 102 -3.00 -16.85 -10.83
N GLN A 103 -3.35 -16.03 -9.82
CA GLN A 103 -2.93 -16.21 -8.44
C GLN A 103 -3.78 -15.40 -7.46
N SER A 104 -3.61 -15.69 -6.17
CA SER A 104 -4.25 -14.97 -5.07
C SER A 104 -3.28 -13.93 -4.49
N LEU A 105 -3.65 -12.65 -4.55
CA LEU A 105 -2.81 -11.54 -4.10
C LEU A 105 -3.35 -10.94 -2.82
N PHE A 106 -2.54 -10.95 -1.78
CA PHE A 106 -2.88 -10.34 -0.50
C PHE A 106 -2.86 -8.81 -0.58
N PHE A 107 -3.89 -8.15 -0.04
CA PHE A 107 -3.99 -6.69 -0.13
C PHE A 107 -4.57 -6.01 1.12
N LEU A 108 -5.17 -6.75 2.07
CA LEU A 108 -5.70 -6.18 3.31
C LEU A 108 -5.40 -7.09 4.50
N SER A 109 -4.71 -6.54 5.50
CA SER A 109 -4.44 -7.17 6.81
C SER A 109 -5.27 -6.52 7.90
N ALA A 110 -5.81 -7.33 8.81
CA ALA A 110 -6.43 -6.86 10.06
C ALA A 110 -6.09 -7.82 11.18
N HIS A 111 -5.67 -7.30 12.34
CA HIS A 111 -5.24 -8.11 13.47
C HIS A 111 -6.09 -7.81 14.70
N ASP A 112 -6.51 -8.85 15.42
CA ASP A 112 -7.16 -8.66 16.72
C ASP A 112 -6.14 -8.23 17.81
N LYS A 113 -6.65 -7.68 18.90
CA LYS A 113 -5.83 -6.99 19.90
C LYS A 113 -4.70 -7.87 20.47
N GLY A 114 -3.46 -7.52 20.12
CA GLY A 114 -2.23 -7.88 20.82
C GLY A 114 -1.01 -7.90 19.87
N THR A 115 0.21 -7.91 20.42
CA THR A 115 1.46 -7.85 19.63
C THR A 115 2.05 -9.23 19.32
N PRO A 116 1.97 -9.76 18.07
CA PRO A 116 2.34 -11.13 17.76
C PRO A 116 3.81 -11.40 18.09
N LEU A 117 4.14 -12.66 18.38
CA LEU A 117 5.52 -13.09 18.50
C LEU A 117 6.24 -12.94 17.17
N GLY A 118 6.90 -11.78 16.98
CA GLY A 118 7.87 -11.44 15.96
C GLY A 118 7.77 -12.23 14.65
N ARG A 119 7.03 -11.70 13.66
CA ARG A 119 6.99 -12.23 12.30
C ARG A 119 8.05 -11.62 11.36
N GLY A 120 8.95 -10.81 11.90
CA GLY A 120 10.04 -10.22 11.13
C GLY A 120 9.70 -8.93 10.39
N GLY A 121 8.67 -8.18 10.82
CA GLY A 121 8.40 -6.82 10.35
C GLY A 121 7.87 -6.78 8.92
N PHE A 122 6.74 -7.43 8.68
CA PHE A 122 6.04 -7.35 7.40
C PHE A 122 5.00 -6.21 7.42
N LEU A 123 4.64 -5.64 6.26
CA LEU A 123 3.62 -4.57 6.19
C LEU A 123 2.27 -5.00 6.78
N SER A 124 1.96 -6.30 6.81
CA SER A 124 0.77 -6.83 7.50
C SER A 124 0.77 -6.51 9.00
N ASP A 125 1.95 -6.53 9.62
CA ASP A 125 2.14 -6.36 11.06
C ASP A 125 1.88 -4.91 11.48
N LEU A 126 1.89 -3.95 10.54
CA LEU A 126 1.53 -2.56 10.83
C LEU A 126 0.12 -2.44 11.42
N SER A 127 -0.80 -3.33 11.02
CA SER A 127 -2.17 -3.32 11.54
C SER A 127 -2.25 -3.55 13.06
N ASP A 128 -1.25 -4.20 13.67
CA ASP A 128 -1.17 -4.36 15.13
C ASP A 128 -0.91 -3.05 15.87
N HIS A 129 -0.36 -2.03 15.20
CA HIS A 129 0.04 -0.79 15.86
C HIS A 129 -1.08 0.27 15.91
N PHE A 130 -2.20 0.02 15.22
CA PHE A 130 -3.27 0.99 15.06
C PHE A 130 -4.47 0.66 15.96
N HIS A 131 -4.39 1.13 17.21
CA HIS A 131 -5.44 0.98 18.23
C HIS A 131 -6.22 2.28 18.50
N SER A 132 -5.86 3.38 17.83
CA SER A 132 -6.58 4.64 17.88
C SER A 132 -6.41 5.43 16.59
N GLN A 133 -7.30 6.41 16.36
CA GLN A 133 -7.17 7.35 15.26
C GLN A 133 -5.90 8.22 15.40
N GLU A 134 -5.57 8.61 16.63
CA GLU A 134 -4.35 9.37 16.93
C GLU A 134 -3.08 8.63 16.49
N GLN A 135 -3.02 7.30 16.65
CA GLN A 135 -1.88 6.51 16.18
C GLN A 135 -1.76 6.47 14.66
N ILE A 136 -2.88 6.48 13.93
CA ILE A 136 -2.90 6.59 12.47
C ILE A 136 -2.36 7.95 12.03
N GLU A 137 -2.78 9.02 12.70
CA GLU A 137 -2.36 10.39 12.40
C GLU A 137 -0.85 10.57 12.65
N ILE A 138 -0.36 10.13 13.82
CA ILE A 138 1.07 10.15 14.15
C ILE A 138 1.89 9.34 13.13
N TRP A 139 1.45 8.12 12.80
CA TRP A 139 2.14 7.30 11.81
C TRP A 139 2.24 8.00 10.45
N CYS A 140 1.19 8.70 10.03
CA CYS A 140 1.17 9.45 8.79
C CYS A 140 2.14 10.63 8.83
N GLU A 141 2.18 11.40 9.92
CA GLU A 141 3.12 12.50 10.11
C GLU A 141 4.59 12.06 10.09
N GLU A 142 4.87 10.83 10.50
CA GLU A 142 6.21 10.23 10.49
C GLU A 142 6.66 9.75 9.09
N GLN A 143 5.74 9.59 8.13
CA GLN A 143 6.06 9.20 6.76
C GLN A 143 6.36 10.42 5.89
N LEU A 144 7.34 10.30 4.97
CA LEU A 144 7.74 11.41 4.09
C LEU A 144 6.63 11.82 3.10
N ASP A 145 5.92 10.86 2.54
CA ASP A 145 4.88 11.05 1.52
C ASP A 145 3.56 10.42 2.02
N CYS A 146 2.96 11.00 3.07
CA CYS A 146 1.65 10.57 3.56
C CYS A 146 0.63 11.70 3.59
N GLU A 147 -0.63 11.34 3.29
CA GLU A 147 -1.78 12.22 3.40
C GLU A 147 -2.94 11.55 4.13
N MET A 148 -3.74 12.36 4.84
CA MET A 148 -4.99 11.91 5.43
C MET A 148 -6.12 12.09 4.41
N VAL A 149 -6.69 10.98 3.94
CA VAL A 149 -7.84 10.97 3.04
C VAL A 149 -9.13 10.68 3.80
N THR A 150 -10.25 11.20 3.33
CA THR A 150 -11.57 10.93 3.92
C THR A 150 -12.42 10.12 2.94
N THR A 151 -12.93 8.97 3.40
CA THR A 151 -13.80 8.11 2.59
C THR A 151 -15.18 8.75 2.40
N SER A 152 -15.99 8.22 1.48
CA SER A 152 -17.38 8.66 1.29
C SER A 152 -18.26 8.50 2.53
N SER A 153 -17.89 7.59 3.45
CA SER A 153 -18.59 7.37 4.72
C SER A 153 -18.08 8.26 5.87
N GLY A 154 -17.07 9.10 5.61
CA GLY A 154 -16.49 10.01 6.61
C GLY A 154 -15.38 9.40 7.45
N LEU A 155 -14.81 8.25 7.06
CA LEU A 155 -13.67 7.66 7.75
C LEU A 155 -12.37 8.37 7.36
N HIS A 156 -11.52 8.62 8.34
CA HIS A 156 -10.17 9.15 8.12
C HIS A 156 -9.19 8.00 7.93
N VAL A 157 -8.47 8.04 6.82
CA VAL A 157 -7.53 6.99 6.39
C VAL A 157 -6.19 7.67 6.11
N ALA A 158 -5.11 7.16 6.70
CA ALA A 158 -3.77 7.59 6.31
C ALA A 158 -3.36 6.85 5.04
N HIS A 159 -2.88 7.56 4.04
CA HIS A 159 -2.33 7.00 2.80
C HIS A 159 -0.87 7.39 2.70
N ALA A 160 0.03 6.43 2.88
CA ALA A 160 1.45 6.61 2.66
C ALA A 160 1.84 6.02 1.29
N TYR A 161 2.53 6.82 0.49
CA TYR A 161 3.14 6.40 -0.75
C TYR A 161 4.64 6.19 -0.55
N THR A 162 5.19 5.10 -1.09
CA THR A 162 6.62 4.84 -1.08
C THR A 162 7.11 4.65 -2.51
N ALA A 163 7.80 5.67 -3.02
CA ALA A 163 8.38 5.64 -4.37
C ALA A 163 9.41 4.51 -4.54
N LYS A 164 10.22 4.27 -3.52
CA LYS A 164 11.23 3.21 -3.50
C LYS A 164 11.51 2.74 -2.08
N THR A 165 11.50 1.44 -1.87
CA THR A 165 11.88 0.77 -0.62
C THR A 165 12.61 -0.53 -0.92
N GLU A 166 13.22 -1.11 0.10
CA GLU A 166 13.81 -2.44 0.03
C GLU A 166 13.10 -3.32 1.05
N ILE A 167 12.43 -4.38 0.57
CA ILE A 167 11.75 -5.35 1.44
C ILE A 167 12.40 -6.70 1.19
N TRP A 168 13.04 -7.25 2.24
CA TRP A 168 13.79 -8.52 2.19
C TRP A 168 14.88 -8.59 1.10
N GLY A 169 15.58 -7.48 0.87
CA GLY A 169 16.64 -7.40 -0.15
C GLY A 169 16.13 -7.18 -1.57
N GLU A 170 14.80 -7.11 -1.77
CA GLU A 170 14.20 -6.80 -3.06
C GLU A 170 13.85 -5.31 -3.12
N PRO A 171 14.41 -4.56 -4.09
CA PRO A 171 13.99 -3.19 -4.32
C PRO A 171 12.57 -3.21 -4.89
N LEU A 172 11.65 -2.55 -4.20
CA LEU A 172 10.26 -2.41 -4.59
C LEU A 172 9.91 -0.93 -4.72
N GLU A 173 9.11 -0.62 -5.74
CA GLU A 173 8.78 0.74 -6.11
C GLU A 173 7.27 0.88 -6.22
N ASN A 174 6.77 2.10 -5.98
CA ASN A 174 5.35 2.45 -6.12
C ASN A 174 4.42 1.69 -5.15
N ILE A 175 4.81 1.61 -3.87
CA ILE A 175 3.99 0.95 -2.84
C ILE A 175 3.02 1.97 -2.24
N ASP A 176 1.73 1.62 -2.21
CA ASP A 176 0.71 2.32 -1.44
C ASP A 176 0.38 1.53 -0.19
N VAL A 177 0.30 2.24 0.93
CA VAL A 177 -0.14 1.70 2.22
C VAL A 177 -1.22 2.61 2.78
N TYR A 178 -2.39 2.04 3.05
CA TYR A 178 -3.51 2.72 3.69
C TYR A 178 -3.71 2.15 5.08
N ALA A 179 -3.77 3.02 6.09
CA ALA A 179 -4.00 2.63 7.47
C ALA A 179 -5.33 3.17 7.96
N ILE A 180 -6.13 2.30 8.58
CA ILE A 180 -7.50 2.58 9.01
C ILE A 180 -7.67 2.07 10.46
N PHE A 181 -8.25 2.90 11.32
CA PHE A 181 -8.64 2.49 12.67
C PHE A 181 -10.15 2.17 12.74
N HIS A 182 -10.50 0.98 13.23
CA HIS A 182 -11.87 0.55 13.49
C HIS A 182 -12.21 0.64 15.00
N PRO A 183 -12.90 1.70 15.44
CA PRO A 183 -13.05 2.00 16.88
C PRO A 183 -13.90 1.00 17.67
N ASN A 184 -14.80 0.29 16.99
CA ASN A 184 -15.82 -0.56 17.62
C ASN A 184 -15.55 -2.06 17.39
N HIS A 185 -14.33 -2.42 16.99
CA HIS A 185 -14.04 -3.78 16.54
C HIS A 185 -12.84 -4.41 17.27
N ALA A 186 -12.83 -5.74 17.32
CA ALA A 186 -11.72 -6.48 17.90
C ALA A 186 -10.45 -6.32 17.06
N PHE A 187 -10.60 -6.24 15.74
CA PHE A 187 -9.53 -6.02 14.78
C PHE A 187 -9.33 -4.52 14.57
N GLY A 188 -8.81 -3.85 15.61
CA GLY A 188 -8.81 -2.39 15.71
C GLY A 188 -8.05 -1.68 14.58
N GLY A 189 -6.96 -2.28 14.09
CA GLY A 189 -6.20 -1.74 12.96
C GLY A 189 -6.42 -2.55 11.69
N ILE A 190 -6.58 -1.83 10.57
CA ILE A 190 -6.68 -2.40 9.23
C ILE A 190 -5.64 -1.72 8.37
N VAL A 191 -4.88 -2.51 7.60
CA VAL A 191 -3.91 -2.01 6.63
C VAL A 191 -4.22 -2.58 5.26
N ILE A 192 -4.34 -1.71 4.27
CA ILE A 192 -4.53 -2.07 2.86
C ILE A 192 -3.27 -1.67 2.09
N PHE A 193 -2.77 -2.52 1.20
CA PHE A 193 -1.57 -2.22 0.45
C PHE A 193 -1.49 -2.95 -0.90
N ASN A 194 -0.71 -2.41 -1.83
CA ASN A 194 -0.55 -2.95 -3.18
C ASN A 194 0.73 -3.76 -3.41
N LEU A 195 1.53 -4.01 -2.36
CA LEU A 195 2.83 -4.70 -2.43
C LEU A 195 2.83 -5.97 -3.30
N ASN A 196 1.83 -6.84 -3.15
CA ASN A 196 1.78 -8.08 -3.90
C ASN A 196 1.40 -7.89 -5.37
N PHE A 197 0.71 -6.80 -5.73
CA PHE A 197 0.50 -6.44 -7.13
C PHE A 197 1.80 -5.96 -7.78
N VAL A 198 2.58 -5.16 -7.05
CA VAL A 198 3.90 -4.69 -7.50
C VAL A 198 4.89 -5.82 -7.67
N LYS A 199 4.97 -6.74 -6.69
CA LYS A 199 5.85 -7.92 -6.75
C LYS A 199 5.56 -8.81 -7.95
N GLU A 200 4.30 -8.90 -8.33
CA GLU A 200 3.83 -9.73 -9.44
C GLU A 200 3.78 -8.99 -10.78
N HIS A 201 4.39 -7.79 -10.84
CA HIS A 201 4.47 -6.96 -12.04
C HIS A 201 3.12 -6.58 -12.65
N LEU A 202 2.08 -6.49 -11.83
CA LEU A 202 0.73 -6.05 -12.23
C LEU A 202 0.55 -4.53 -12.14
N GLY A 203 1.55 -3.83 -11.61
CA GLY A 203 1.54 -2.39 -11.44
C GLY A 203 0.92 -1.96 -10.11
N ARG A 204 0.74 -0.64 -9.97
CA ARG A 204 0.30 0.02 -8.74
C ARG A 204 -1.19 -0.17 -8.45
N GLU A 205 -2.01 -0.40 -9.49
CA GLU A 205 -3.48 -0.49 -9.41
C GLU A 205 -4.12 0.72 -8.72
N GLU A 206 -3.54 1.91 -8.89
CA GLU A 206 -3.89 3.13 -8.14
C GLU A 206 -5.38 3.47 -8.19
N GLU A 207 -6.00 3.44 -9.38
CA GLU A 207 -7.43 3.71 -9.53
C GLU A 207 -8.31 2.68 -8.80
N ALA A 208 -7.88 1.42 -8.75
CA ALA A 208 -8.59 0.36 -8.05
C ALA A 208 -8.53 0.56 -6.53
N PHE A 209 -7.34 0.85 -6.00
CA PHE A 209 -7.16 1.14 -4.58
C PHE A 209 -7.87 2.44 -4.17
N GLN A 210 -7.83 3.50 -4.97
CA GLN A 210 -8.60 4.72 -4.72
C GLN A 210 -10.10 4.45 -4.68
N THR A 211 -10.63 3.64 -5.60
CA THR A 211 -12.04 3.24 -5.62
C THR A 211 -12.42 2.47 -4.35
N LEU A 212 -11.56 1.53 -3.94
CA LEU A 212 -11.74 0.74 -2.73
C LEU A 212 -11.76 1.62 -1.48
N ILE A 213 -10.76 2.49 -1.33
CA ILE A 213 -10.65 3.37 -0.17
C ILE A 213 -11.81 4.37 -0.13
N HIS A 214 -12.19 4.96 -1.26
CA HIS A 214 -13.28 5.91 -1.31
C HIS A 214 -14.63 5.30 -0.88
N SER A 215 -14.89 4.05 -1.24
CA SER A 215 -16.12 3.32 -0.90
C SER A 215 -16.07 2.62 0.46
N PHE A 216 -14.91 2.57 1.11
CA PHE A 216 -14.71 1.87 2.38
C PHE A 216 -15.58 2.43 3.50
N LYS A 217 -16.26 1.55 4.23
CA LYS A 217 -17.10 1.89 5.38
C LYS A 217 -17.18 0.76 6.40
N PHE A 218 -17.40 1.14 7.66
CA PHE A 218 -17.81 0.22 8.71
C PHE A 218 -19.31 -0.09 8.61
N LEU A 219 -19.70 -1.31 9.02
CA LEU A 219 -21.08 -1.83 9.02
C LEU A 219 -21.84 -1.47 10.30
#